data_AF-A0A929CIK0-F1
#
_entry.id   AF-A0A929CIK0-F1
#
_cell.length_a   1.000
_cell.length_b   1.000
_cell.length_c   1.000
_cell.angle_alpha   90.00
_cell.angle_beta   90.00
_cell.angle_gamma   90.00
#
_symmetry.space_group_name_H-M   'P 1'
#
loop_
_entity.id
_entity.type
_entity.pdbx_description
1 polymer ?
#
loop_
_entity_poly.entity_id
_entity_poly.type
_entity_poly.pdbx_seq_one_letter_code
_entity_poly.pdbx_strand_id
1 'polypeptide(L)' 'MKCPVCNRYDHNEVDLHSDGFTEGIIECSGCGAIWSVNHGLAEIVNDPAEKSFLSVLSETVDGDDYCWA' A
#
# COMPACT_ATOMS: atom_id res chain seq x y z
N MET A 1 -1.39 9.34 1.50
CA MET A 1 -2.42 8.28 1.61
C MET A 1 -1.97 7.14 2.52
N LYS A 2 -2.85 6.23 2.93
CA LYS A 2 -2.49 5.08 3.79
C LYS A 2 -1.98 3.93 2.92
N CYS A 3 -0.86 3.30 3.29
CA CYS A 3 -0.30 2.17 2.54
C CYS A 3 -1.30 1.00 2.52
N PRO A 4 -1.67 0.46 1.36
CA PRO A 4 -2.65 -0.63 1.26
C PRO A 4 -2.16 -1.96 1.84
N VAL A 5 -0.83 -2.12 2.03
CA VAL A 5 -0.22 -3.35 2.54
C VAL A 5 -0.05 -3.31 4.06
N CYS A 6 0.57 -2.26 4.60
CA CYS A 6 0.92 -2.19 6.03
C CYS A 6 0.14 -1.14 6.82
N ASN A 7 -0.80 -0.44 6.19
CA ASN A 7 -1.65 0.57 6.81
C ASN A 7 -0.89 1.76 7.46
N ARG A 8 0.39 1.98 7.13
CA ARG A 8 1.16 3.14 7.61
C ARG A 8 0.90 4.38 6.76
N TYR A 9 1.16 5.55 7.34
CA TYR A 9 1.08 6.84 6.65
C TYR A 9 2.43 7.30 6.09
N ASP A 10 3.54 6.68 6.48
CA ASP A 10 4.87 7.01 5.97
C ASP A 10 5.09 6.43 4.57
N HIS A 11 5.16 7.32 3.59
CA HIS A 11 5.46 7.01 2.19
C HIS A 11 6.19 8.17 1.53
N ASN A 12 6.94 7.85 0.49
CA ASN A 12 7.51 8.80 -0.44
C ASN A 12 6.64 8.82 -1.71
N GLU A 13 6.35 10.00 -2.22
CA GLU A 13 5.51 10.20 -3.40
C GLU A 13 6.32 10.85 -4.51
N VAL A 14 6.20 10.28 -5.70
CA VAL A 14 6.82 10.75 -6.94
C VAL A 14 5.70 11.07 -7.90
N ASP A 15 5.44 12.36 -8.09
CA ASP A 15 4.47 12.85 -9.06
C ASP A 15 5.11 12.97 -10.44
N LEU A 16 4.62 12.18 -11.40
CA LEU A 16 5.10 12.18 -12.77
C LEU A 16 4.09 12.94 -13.65
N HIS A 17 4.45 14.17 -14.00
CA HIS A 17 3.69 14.99 -14.93
C HIS A 17 4.43 15.11 -16.27
N SER A 18 3.96 14.41 -17.29
CA SER A 18 4.46 14.55 -18.67
C SER A 18 3.27 14.82 -19.60
N ASP A 19 3.51 15.42 -20.76
CA ASP A 19 2.43 15.80 -21.69
C ASP A 19 1.51 14.61 -22.02
N GLY A 20 0.29 14.61 -21.46
CA GLY A 20 -0.71 13.56 -21.63
C GLY A 20 -0.60 12.36 -20.68
N PHE A 21 0.33 12.39 -19.72
CA PHE A 21 0.52 11.34 -18.70
C PHE A 21 0.67 11.95 -17.32
N THR A 22 -0.28 11.67 -16.43
CA THR A 22 -0.25 12.12 -15.03
C THR A 22 -0.39 10.90 -14.14
N GLU A 23 0.68 10.52 -13.48
CA GLU A 23 0.73 9.34 -12.61
C GLU A 23 1.51 9.66 -11.34
N GLY A 24 0.92 9.34 -10.19
CA GLY A 24 1.60 9.41 -8.90
C GLY A 24 2.12 8.04 -8.50
N ILE A 25 3.43 7.86 -8.46
CA ILE A 25 4.04 6.62 -7.95
C ILE A 25 4.35 6.83 -6.47
N ILE A 26 3.90 5.89 -5.64
CA ILE A 26 4.04 6.00 -4.19
C ILE A 26 4.75 4.76 -3.66
N GLU A 27 5.79 4.99 -2.86
CA GLU A 27 6.59 3.97 -2.20
C GLU A 27 6.42 4.09 -0.68
N CYS A 28 5.99 3.00 -0.03
CA CYS A 28 5.93 2.96 1.42
C CYS A 28 7.31 2.67 2.03
N SER A 29 7.83 3.62 2.82
CA SER A 29 9.10 3.46 3.53
C SER A 29 9.07 2.39 4.63
N GLY A 30 7.88 1.97 5.07
CA GLY A 30 7.71 1.00 6.15
C GLY A 30 7.73 -0.46 5.70
N CYS A 31 7.22 -0.77 4.50
CA CYS A 31 7.17 -2.15 3.99
C CYS A 31 7.82 -2.33 2.62
N GLY A 32 8.11 -1.25 1.90
CA GLY A 32 8.64 -1.28 0.53
C GLY A 32 7.58 -1.53 -0.54
N ALA A 33 6.29 -1.43 -0.20
CA ALA A 33 5.21 -1.53 -1.18
C ALA A 33 5.22 -0.33 -2.13
N ILE A 34 5.01 -0.60 -3.42
CA ILE A 34 4.95 0.43 -4.46
C ILE A 34 3.60 0.31 -5.15
N TRP A 35 2.90 1.43 -5.26
CA TRP A 35 1.64 1.51 -6.00
C TRP A 35 1.59 2.78 -6.83
N SER A 36 0.89 2.71 -7.95
CA SER A 36 0.59 3.84 -8.81
C SER A 36 -0.80 4.38 -8.50
N VAL A 37 -0.97 5.69 -8.61
CA VAL A 37 -2.26 6.38 -8.56
C VAL A 37 -2.46 7.14 -9.86
N ASN A 38 -3.49 6.78 -10.60
CA ASN A 38 -3.88 7.44 -11.84
C ASN A 38 -5.39 7.67 -11.85
N HIS A 39 -5.83 8.91 -12.09
CA HIS A 39 -7.26 9.30 -12.11
C HIS A 39 -8.09 8.81 -10.90
N GLY A 40 -7.47 8.71 -9.72
CA GLY A 40 -8.12 8.24 -8.49
C GLY A 40 -8.21 6.72 -8.35
N LEU A 41 -7.68 5.96 -9.30
CA LEU A 41 -7.47 4.52 -9.18
C LEU A 41 -6.07 4.26 -8.64
N ALA A 42 -5.97 3.36 -7.66
CA ALA A 42 -4.69 2.92 -7.10
C ALA A 42 -4.45 1.47 -7.52
N GLU A 43 -3.30 1.21 -8.16
CA GLU A 43 -2.87 -0.12 -8.58
C GLU A 43 -1.55 -0.48 -7.91
N ILE A 44 -1.48 -1.65 -7.27
CA ILE A 44 -0.25 -2.13 -6.62
C ILE A 44 0.70 -2.65 -7.69
N VAL A 45 1.85 -1.97 -7.84
CA VAL A 45 2.91 -2.34 -8.80
C VAL A 45 3.85 -3.36 -8.18
N ASN A 46 4.15 -3.22 -6.89
CA ASN A 46 4.98 -4.15 -6.14
C ASN A 46 4.40 -4.39 -4.75
N ASP A 47 4.02 -5.63 -4.48
CA ASP A 47 3.61 -6.08 -3.16
C ASP A 47 4.72 -6.92 -2.51
N PRO A 48 5.46 -6.37 -1.53
CA PRO A 48 6.50 -7.11 -0.80
C PRO A 48 5.91 -8.27 0.03
N ALA A 49 4.61 -8.28 0.28
CA ALA A 49 3.89 -9.34 0.96
C ALA A 49 3.31 -10.40 0.02
N GLU A 50 3.43 -10.27 -1.31
CA GLU A 50 2.80 -11.20 -2.28
C GLU A 50 3.22 -12.68 -2.05
N LYS A 51 4.48 -12.89 -1.66
CA LYS A 51 5.08 -14.21 -1.40
C LYS A 51 5.17 -14.52 0.09
N SER A 52 4.67 -13.64 0.94
CA SER A 52 4.60 -13.89 2.37
C SER A 52 3.56 -14.99 2.63
N PHE A 53 3.83 -15.85 3.61
CA PHE A 53 2.85 -16.80 4.10
C PHE A 53 1.57 -16.10 4.62
N LEU A 54 1.70 -14.83 5.02
CA LEU A 54 0.62 -13.94 5.44
C LEU A 54 0.16 -12.99 4.32
N SER A 55 0.32 -13.37 3.05
CA SER A 55 -0.22 -12.57 1.95
C SER A 55 -1.74 -12.44 2.09
N VAL A 56 -2.29 -11.36 1.49
CA VAL A 56 -3.62 -10.71 1.55
C VAL A 56 -4.89 -11.58 1.72
N LEU A 57 -4.80 -12.90 1.82
CA LEU A 57 -5.87 -13.79 2.29
C LEU A 57 -6.05 -13.81 3.81
N SER A 58 -5.10 -13.33 4.61
CA SER A 58 -5.33 -13.16 6.04
C SER A 58 -6.09 -11.87 6.30
N GLU A 59 -7.36 -12.02 6.67
CA GLU A 59 -8.17 -11.00 7.32
C GLU A 59 -7.33 -10.18 8.33
N THR A 60 -7.54 -8.87 8.35
CA THR A 60 -6.87 -7.99 9.31
C THR A 60 -7.25 -8.44 10.70
N VAL A 61 -6.29 -9.03 11.43
CA VAL A 61 -6.50 -9.37 12.84
C VAL A 61 -6.46 -8.05 13.60
N ASP A 62 -7.60 -7.39 13.74
CA ASP A 62 -7.74 -6.25 14.62
C ASP A 62 -7.41 -6.74 16.04
N GLY A 63 -6.36 -6.15 16.62
CA GLY A 63 -5.74 -6.61 17.87
C GLY A 63 -6.61 -6.41 19.12
N ASP A 64 -7.90 -6.11 18.96
CA ASP A 64 -8.89 -5.88 20.00
C ASP A 64 -9.93 -7.01 20.14
N ASP A 65 -9.96 -8.00 19.24
CA ASP A 65 -10.92 -9.13 19.30
C ASP A 65 -10.58 -10.21 20.36
N TYR A 66 -9.48 -10.05 21.11
CA TYR A 66 -9.20 -10.89 22.28
C TYR A 66 -9.75 -10.24 23.55
N CYS A 67 -11.05 -10.39 23.77
CA CYS A 67 -11.64 -10.26 25.10
C CYS A 67 -11.03 -11.35 26.01
N TRP A 68 -9.97 -11.01 26.75
CA TRP A 68 -9.56 -11.80 27.90
C TRP A 68 -10.49 -11.51 29.09
N ALA A 69 -11.19 -12.58 29.49
CA ALA A 69 -11.96 -12.79 30.72
C ALA A 69 -13.37 -12.20 30.80
#